data_AF-A0A7Z9G4Q2-F1
#
_entry.id   AF-A0A7Z9G4Q2-F1
#
_cell.length_a   1.000
_cell.length_b   1.000
_cell.length_c   1.000
_cell.angle_alpha   90.00
_cell.angle_beta   90.00
_cell.angle_gamma   90.00
#
_symmetry.space_group_name_H-M   'P 1'
#
loop_
_entity.id
_entity.type
_entity.pdbx_description
1 polymer ?
#
loop_
_entity_poly.entity_id
_entity_poly.type
_entity_poly.pdbx_seq_one_letter_code
_entity_poly.pdbx_strand_id
1 'polypeptide(L)'
;MKRAFIVLTLVLISLTGCQSEPDVEDIDGWIRNAKFNKVNELLGNPEIKQELRLKSLSMLVEYGSRTRLQSALEAAHERDALIPLFQQNMVSMLNHSDLKMQIEAKNALLTLRRYLTDEEQDSLIGEIAKWGFAGLKEDTPRDELIKTLQKREVAGGLSGMKRHGLKVAAWLVRYGVSTESLVPYLSEAKEPSDQIAILDAAKKLFSMEKIKPVWSLIDAVRHFPIPDTIEFLVDLYLSDRFDDVVKESSIAAVQDLVYDKIGGKSVSNTPVKRRRVLAAVKRLMKSHSTTDRWDAAEMMLHIGGVEELSSVIDSFEFDGRAYKHYNADDEIENPDDVIIQLCNDRMRPSMDISRPVLEDFLSKGNEAQKSISILCLKVLAQPASIAKLETLKKDETSLEKFFFYGQDLKKRVTAIEKKGSKYKRLTVGLLARNAIDGIKVHGEIARAVQSKKMGKREAKLRTRSVNSVFFVAGKNFREAVEQAYRRLKDDTSS
;
A
#
# COMPACT_ATOMS: atom_id res chain seq x y z
N MET A 1 36.48 84.83 57.25
CA MET A 1 36.27 84.80 55.78
C MET A 1 37.47 84.14 55.13
N LYS A 2 37.24 83.24 54.15
CA LYS A 2 38.20 82.41 53.39
C LYS A 2 38.72 81.12 54.05
N ARG A 3 37.90 80.07 54.02
CA ARG A 3 38.32 78.65 53.80
C ARG A 3 37.13 77.87 53.25
N ALA A 4 36.96 77.87 51.93
CA ALA A 4 36.06 76.98 51.22
C ALA A 4 36.41 77.04 49.73
N PHE A 5 37.35 76.22 49.29
CA PHE A 5 37.58 75.76 47.90
C PHE A 5 38.80 74.84 48.01
N ILE A 6 38.81 73.70 47.31
CA ILE A 6 39.71 72.53 47.47
C ILE A 6 39.16 71.44 48.42
N VAL A 7 37.93 70.97 48.16
CA VAL A 7 37.53 69.56 48.42
C VAL A 7 36.65 69.00 47.28
N LEU A 8 36.31 69.79 46.25
CA LEU A 8 35.32 69.40 45.22
C LEU A 8 35.94 68.93 43.89
N THR A 9 37.14 68.36 43.89
CA THR A 9 37.81 67.91 42.64
C THR A 9 38.45 66.51 42.73
N LEU A 10 38.20 65.76 43.81
CA LEU A 10 38.73 64.41 44.00
C LEU A 10 37.67 63.33 44.26
N VAL A 11 36.38 63.66 44.14
CA VAL A 11 35.25 62.71 44.27
C VAL A 11 34.55 62.46 42.92
N LEU A 12 35.01 63.07 41.82
CA LEU A 12 34.44 62.91 40.48
C LEU A 12 35.28 62.05 39.52
N ILE A 13 36.39 61.46 39.97
CA ILE A 13 37.24 60.54 39.17
C ILE A 13 36.95 59.06 39.49
N SER A 14 36.14 58.76 40.49
CA SER A 14 35.77 57.38 40.87
C SER A 14 34.41 56.88 40.34
N LEU A 15 33.76 57.63 39.44
CA LEU A 15 32.48 57.26 38.82
C LEU A 15 32.50 57.10 37.30
N THR A 16 33.69 57.17 36.68
CA THR A 16 33.92 56.54 35.36
C THR A 16 34.63 55.21 35.61
N GLY A 17 33.99 54.33 36.37
CA GLY A 17 34.28 52.91 36.20
C GLY A 17 33.83 52.56 34.80
N CYS A 18 34.74 52.59 33.83
CA CYS A 18 34.59 51.76 32.64
C CYS A 18 34.33 50.36 33.18
N GLN A 19 33.06 49.95 33.24
CA GLN A 19 32.75 48.54 33.40
C GLN A 19 33.46 47.88 32.23
N SER A 20 34.52 47.13 32.52
CA SER A 20 35.20 46.34 31.53
C SER A 20 34.14 45.52 30.80
N GLU A 21 34.22 45.48 29.47
CA GLU A 21 33.38 44.60 28.66
C GLU A 21 33.41 43.21 29.32
N PRO A 22 32.25 42.59 29.61
CA PRO A 22 32.23 41.27 30.23
C PRO A 22 33.10 40.30 29.45
N ASP A 23 33.83 39.43 30.14
CA ASP A 23 34.66 38.42 29.47
C ASP A 23 34.09 36.99 29.64
N VAL A 24 34.86 36.00 29.19
CA VAL A 24 34.45 34.58 29.27
C VAL A 24 34.35 34.10 30.73
N GLU A 25 35.17 34.62 31.64
CA GLU A 25 35.14 34.25 33.06
C GLU A 25 33.88 34.82 33.74
N ASP A 26 33.49 36.04 33.37
CA ASP A 26 32.22 36.63 33.82
C ASP A 26 31.03 35.78 33.39
N ILE A 27 30.97 35.38 32.12
CA ILE A 27 29.91 34.53 31.57
C ILE A 27 29.87 33.18 32.30
N ASP A 28 31.04 32.57 32.51
CA ASP A 28 31.18 31.31 33.24
C ASP A 28 30.58 31.41 34.65
N GLY A 29 30.97 32.47 35.37
CA GLY A 29 30.46 32.78 36.69
C GLY A 29 28.96 33.02 36.69
N TRP A 30 28.40 33.66 35.67
CA TRP A 30 26.96 33.90 35.59
C TRP A 30 26.16 32.61 35.37
N ILE A 31 26.60 31.75 34.45
CA ILE A 31 25.90 30.50 34.14
C ILE A 31 25.95 29.55 35.35
N ARG A 32 27.14 29.37 35.97
CA ARG A 32 27.29 28.53 37.17
C ARG A 32 26.45 28.99 38.35
N ASN A 33 26.27 30.30 38.51
CA ASN A 33 25.46 30.90 39.58
C ASN A 33 24.01 31.17 39.16
N ALA A 34 23.55 30.59 38.04
CA ALA A 34 22.18 30.74 37.52
C ALA A 34 21.72 32.20 37.30
N LYS A 35 22.65 33.12 37.04
CA LYS A 35 22.40 34.55 36.75
C LYS A 35 22.03 34.77 35.28
N PHE A 36 21.03 34.03 34.79
CA PHE A 36 20.66 34.01 33.36
C PHE A 36 20.17 35.37 32.81
N ASN A 37 19.63 36.24 33.66
CA ASN A 37 19.24 37.60 33.23
C ASN A 37 20.45 38.39 32.70
N LYS A 38 21.62 38.25 33.34
CA LYS A 38 22.86 38.90 32.86
C LYS A 38 23.32 38.36 31.52
N VAL A 39 23.13 37.06 31.28
CA VAL A 39 23.42 36.43 29.98
C VAL A 39 22.49 36.99 28.91
N ASN A 40 21.19 37.14 29.21
CA ASN A 40 20.24 37.75 28.28
C ASN A 40 20.54 39.24 28.00
N GLU A 41 20.93 40.00 29.03
CA GLU A 41 21.35 41.41 28.89
C GLU A 41 22.58 41.53 27.98
N LEU A 42 23.58 40.66 28.14
CA LEU A 42 24.75 40.60 27.27
C LEU A 42 24.35 40.28 25.82
N LEU A 43 23.48 39.29 25.63
CA LEU A 43 23.03 38.87 24.30
C LEU A 43 22.24 39.96 23.56
N GLY A 44 21.46 40.75 24.29
CA GLY A 44 20.67 41.86 23.75
C GLY A 44 21.44 43.16 23.51
N ASN A 45 22.69 43.25 23.96
CA ASN A 45 23.50 44.47 23.82
C ASN A 45 24.20 44.52 22.45
N PRO A 46 23.90 45.51 21.58
CA PRO A 46 24.54 45.67 20.27
C PRO A 46 26.03 46.03 20.34
N GLU A 47 26.48 46.61 21.45
CA GLU A 47 27.89 47.02 21.63
C GLU A 47 28.82 45.83 21.90
N ILE A 48 28.25 44.69 22.31
CA ILE A 48 29.02 43.46 22.57
C ILE A 48 29.33 42.73 21.27
N LYS A 49 30.58 42.31 21.11
CA LYS A 49 31.05 41.56 19.93
C LYS A 49 30.21 40.29 19.71
N GLN A 50 29.89 40.02 18.44
CA GLN A 50 29.13 38.83 18.03
C GLN A 50 29.77 37.53 18.52
N GLU A 51 31.10 37.45 18.53
CA GLU A 51 31.89 36.30 19.00
C GLU A 51 31.61 35.98 20.48
N LEU A 52 31.53 37.00 21.34
CA LEU A 52 31.25 36.83 22.76
C LEU A 52 29.79 36.45 23.01
N ARG A 53 28.85 37.02 22.24
CA ARG A 53 27.44 36.61 22.24
C ARG A 53 27.28 35.14 21.81
N LEU A 54 27.96 34.73 20.74
CA LEU A 54 27.99 33.34 20.26
C LEU A 54 28.62 32.38 21.29
N LYS A 55 29.72 32.78 21.94
CA LYS A 55 30.34 31.98 23.00
C LYS A 55 29.41 31.82 24.20
N SER A 56 28.68 32.87 24.58
CA SER A 56 27.68 32.81 25.66
C SER A 56 26.58 31.79 25.38
N LEU A 57 26.04 31.77 24.16
CA LEU A 57 25.06 30.76 23.74
C LEU A 57 25.65 29.35 23.78
N SER A 58 26.91 29.18 23.35
CA SER A 58 27.61 27.88 23.37
C SER A 58 27.84 27.39 24.81
N MET A 59 28.21 28.29 25.73
CA MET A 59 28.39 27.95 27.14
C MET A 59 27.08 27.53 27.81
N LEU A 60 25.94 28.13 27.47
CA LEU A 60 24.64 27.65 27.98
C LEU A 60 24.40 26.17 27.64
N VAL A 61 24.87 25.71 26.48
CA VAL A 61 24.78 24.31 26.06
C VAL A 61 25.82 23.45 26.79
N GLU A 62 27.07 23.91 26.87
CA GLU A 62 28.16 23.22 27.60
C GLU A 62 27.77 22.94 29.08
N TYR A 63 27.06 23.87 29.71
CA TYR A 63 26.55 23.75 31.08
C TYR A 63 25.21 23.00 31.21
N GLY A 64 24.61 22.52 30.12
CA GLY A 64 23.31 21.83 30.13
C GLY A 64 22.13 22.72 30.52
N SER A 65 22.26 24.05 30.34
CA SER A 65 21.22 25.04 30.65
C SER A 65 20.19 25.18 29.51
N ARG A 66 19.78 24.05 28.92
CA ARG A 66 18.90 23.99 27.74
C ARG A 66 17.62 24.81 27.87
N THR A 67 16.98 24.78 29.03
CA THR A 67 15.70 25.49 29.27
C THR A 67 15.84 27.01 29.14
N ARG A 68 17.06 27.54 29.20
CA ARG A 68 17.36 28.97 29.06
C ARG A 68 17.76 29.36 27.65
N LEU A 69 18.14 28.41 26.80
CA LEU A 69 18.62 28.66 25.44
C LEU A 69 17.57 29.40 24.59
N GLN A 70 16.30 29.03 24.69
CA GLN A 70 15.24 29.71 23.95
C GLN A 70 15.14 31.20 24.33
N SER A 71 15.07 31.49 25.63
CA SER A 71 15.00 32.88 26.11
C SER A 71 16.24 33.68 25.74
N ALA A 72 17.42 33.04 25.77
CA ALA A 72 18.68 33.65 25.36
C ALA A 72 18.70 33.99 23.86
N LEU A 73 18.21 33.10 23.00
CA LEU A 73 18.07 33.35 21.56
C LEU A 73 17.03 34.43 21.26
N GLU A 74 15.93 34.49 22.00
CA GLU A 74 14.91 35.53 21.86
C GLU A 74 15.41 36.92 22.29
N ALA A 75 16.31 36.98 23.27
CA ALA A 75 16.93 38.21 23.73
C ALA A 75 18.08 38.70 22.82
N ALA A 76 18.59 37.87 21.92
CA ALA A 76 19.80 38.16 21.16
C ALA A 76 19.62 39.29 20.14
N HIS A 77 20.47 40.31 20.22
CA HIS A 77 20.62 41.31 19.16
C HIS A 77 21.13 40.64 17.87
N GLU A 78 20.60 41.01 16.71
CA GLU A 78 20.92 40.39 15.40
C GLU A 78 20.79 38.85 15.41
N ARG A 79 19.79 38.32 16.12
CA ARG A 79 19.54 36.87 16.26
C ARG A 79 19.68 36.09 14.95
N ASP A 80 19.12 36.60 13.86
CA ASP A 80 19.10 35.90 12.58
C ASP A 80 20.50 35.75 11.96
N ALA A 81 21.45 36.65 12.29
CA ALA A 81 22.86 36.51 11.92
C ALA A 81 23.63 35.58 12.88
N LEU A 82 23.23 35.49 14.15
CA LEU A 82 23.84 34.60 15.14
C LEU A 82 23.43 33.12 14.97
N ILE A 83 22.19 32.86 14.53
CA ILE A 83 21.64 31.50 14.42
C ILE A 83 22.51 30.59 13.53
N PRO A 84 22.92 30.98 12.30
CA PRO A 84 23.76 30.12 11.46
C PRO A 84 25.12 29.80 12.08
N LEU A 85 25.75 30.78 12.74
CA LEU A 85 27.03 30.58 13.43
C LEU A 85 26.89 29.63 14.63
N PHE A 86 25.82 29.82 15.41
CA PHE A 86 25.51 28.96 16.54
C PHE A 86 25.16 27.54 16.11
N GLN A 87 24.38 27.39 15.04
CA GLN A 87 24.12 26.10 14.41
C GLN A 87 25.43 25.40 14.00
N GLN A 88 26.34 26.10 13.33
CA GLN A 88 27.63 25.53 12.94
C GLN A 88 28.46 25.04 14.14
N ASN A 89 28.52 25.84 15.22
CA ASN A 89 29.18 25.45 16.46
C ASN A 89 28.58 24.18 17.06
N MET A 90 27.25 24.11 17.13
CA MET A 90 26.56 22.95 17.69
C MET A 90 26.69 21.69 16.82
N VAL A 91 26.68 21.83 15.48
CA VAL A 91 26.98 20.71 14.57
C VAL A 91 28.40 20.19 14.79
N SER A 92 29.38 21.08 14.99
CA SER A 92 30.75 20.69 15.35
C SER A 92 30.78 19.92 16.68
N MET A 93 30.04 20.39 17.69
CA MET A 93 29.94 19.75 19.00
C MET A 93 29.27 18.36 18.99
N LEU A 94 28.51 18.00 17.94
CA LEU A 94 28.02 16.62 17.79
C LEU A 94 29.18 15.61 17.66
N ASN A 95 30.37 16.04 17.21
CA ASN A 95 31.55 15.18 17.09
C ASN A 95 32.52 15.33 18.28
N HIS A 96 32.09 15.97 19.37
CA HIS A 96 32.91 16.12 20.57
C HIS A 96 33.22 14.76 21.23
N SER A 97 34.29 14.62 22.02
CA SER A 97 34.64 13.34 22.66
C SER A 97 33.68 12.94 23.79
N ASP A 98 33.08 13.93 24.47
CA ASP A 98 32.10 13.74 25.54
C ASP A 98 30.67 13.60 25.01
N LEU A 99 30.05 12.43 25.24
CA LEU A 99 28.66 12.13 24.88
C LEU A 99 27.66 13.12 25.49
N LYS A 100 27.88 13.59 26.73
CA LYS A 100 26.96 14.53 27.37
C LYS A 100 26.90 15.82 26.57
N MET A 101 28.06 16.34 26.15
CA MET A 101 28.13 17.52 25.28
C MET A 101 27.47 17.28 23.92
N GLN A 102 27.64 16.10 23.32
CA GLN A 102 26.96 15.75 22.06
C GLN A 102 25.43 15.79 22.21
N ILE A 103 24.90 15.25 23.31
CA ILE A 103 23.45 15.23 23.61
C ILE A 103 22.92 16.66 23.82
N GLU A 104 23.64 17.49 24.57
CA GLU A 104 23.26 18.89 24.77
C GLU A 104 23.30 19.67 23.44
N ALA A 105 24.31 19.45 22.60
CA ALA A 105 24.39 20.04 21.27
C ALA A 105 23.21 19.62 20.38
N LYS A 106 22.86 18.32 20.33
CA LYS A 106 21.66 17.81 19.66
C LYS A 106 20.39 18.54 20.15
N ASN A 107 20.22 18.65 21.45
CA ASN A 107 19.05 19.31 22.05
C ASN A 107 19.00 20.82 21.73
N ALA A 108 20.15 21.48 21.68
CA ALA A 108 20.27 22.87 21.25
C ALA A 108 19.86 23.03 19.78
N LEU A 109 20.36 22.17 18.88
CA LEU A 109 19.96 22.15 17.47
C LEU A 109 18.45 21.94 17.29
N LEU A 110 17.85 21.00 18.03
CA LEU A 110 16.39 20.82 18.00
C LEU A 110 15.62 22.07 18.46
N THR A 111 16.20 22.87 19.36
CA THR A 111 15.61 24.14 19.81
C THR A 111 15.65 25.21 18.70
N LEU A 112 16.70 25.19 17.86
CA LEU A 112 16.87 26.14 16.75
C LEU A 112 15.85 25.98 15.63
N ARG A 113 15.25 24.79 15.48
CA ARG A 113 14.29 24.50 14.41
C ARG A 113 13.22 25.57 14.21
N ARG A 114 12.74 26.18 15.30
CA ARG A 114 11.68 27.21 15.24
C ARG A 114 12.07 28.50 14.53
N TYR A 115 13.37 28.74 14.34
CA TYR A 115 13.90 29.95 13.71
C TYR A 115 14.39 29.69 12.28
N LEU A 116 14.24 28.46 11.78
CA LEU A 116 14.75 28.01 10.50
C LEU A 116 13.61 27.78 9.52
N THR A 117 13.87 28.04 8.24
CA THR A 117 12.99 27.63 7.14
C THR A 117 12.87 26.10 7.07
N ASP A 118 11.88 25.59 6.36
CA ASP A 118 11.68 24.14 6.25
C ASP A 118 12.88 23.40 5.64
N GLU A 119 13.56 24.03 4.68
CA GLU A 119 14.76 23.48 4.02
C GLU A 119 15.96 23.44 4.98
N GLU A 120 16.18 24.50 5.73
CA GLU A 120 17.22 24.56 6.77
C GLU A 120 16.93 23.58 7.91
N GLN A 121 15.66 23.43 8.32
CA GLN A 121 15.27 22.43 9.30
C GLN A 121 15.55 21.01 8.82
N ASP A 122 15.27 20.69 7.54
CA ASP A 122 15.55 19.38 6.98
C ASP A 122 17.05 19.09 6.94
N SER A 123 17.85 20.06 6.49
CA SER A 123 19.32 19.99 6.52
C SER A 123 19.86 19.75 7.94
N LEU A 124 19.34 20.49 8.92
CA LEU A 124 19.72 20.34 10.33
C LEU A 124 19.35 18.98 10.89
N ILE A 125 18.13 18.50 10.61
CA ILE A 125 17.68 17.16 11.00
C ILE A 125 18.58 16.09 10.37
N GLY A 126 19.02 16.29 9.12
CA GLY A 126 19.98 15.44 8.43
C GLY A 126 21.31 15.30 9.19
N GLU A 127 21.88 16.41 9.69
CA GLU A 127 23.11 16.37 10.50
C GLU A 127 22.90 15.67 11.84
N ILE A 128 21.78 15.91 12.52
CA ILE A 128 21.43 15.21 13.76
C ILE A 128 21.27 13.71 13.51
N ALA A 129 20.60 13.31 12.43
CA ALA A 129 20.42 11.92 12.05
C ALA A 129 21.76 11.25 11.71
N LYS A 130 22.63 11.93 10.96
CA LYS A 130 23.97 11.44 10.61
C LYS A 130 24.81 11.14 11.85
N TRP A 131 24.80 12.03 12.84
CA TRP A 131 25.43 11.77 14.14
C TRP A 131 24.72 10.65 14.92
N GLY A 132 23.39 10.74 15.03
CA GLY A 132 22.54 9.83 15.78
C GLY A 132 22.70 8.37 15.33
N PHE A 133 22.89 8.17 14.03
CA PHE A 133 23.00 6.87 13.40
C PHE A 133 24.43 6.49 12.99
N ALA A 134 25.42 7.33 13.30
CA ALA A 134 26.82 7.07 12.96
C ALA A 134 27.29 5.69 13.49
N GLY A 135 27.83 4.86 12.59
CA GLY A 135 28.29 3.51 12.88
C GLY A 135 27.25 2.41 12.71
N LEU A 136 25.97 2.75 12.60
CA LEU A 136 24.91 1.77 12.36
C LEU A 136 24.84 1.37 10.89
N LYS A 137 24.72 0.08 10.65
CA LYS A 137 24.52 -0.57 9.35
C LYS A 137 23.28 -1.47 9.35
N GLU A 138 22.85 -1.92 8.17
CA GLU A 138 21.67 -2.79 8.02
C GLU A 138 21.78 -4.10 8.80
N ASP A 139 22.99 -4.63 8.95
CA ASP A 139 23.32 -5.86 9.66
C ASP A 139 23.66 -5.66 11.14
N THR A 140 23.56 -4.44 11.67
CA THR A 140 23.80 -4.16 13.09
C THR A 140 22.93 -5.06 13.96
N PRO A 141 23.51 -5.79 14.94
CA PRO A 141 22.75 -6.61 15.86
C PRO A 141 21.68 -5.81 16.62
N ARG A 142 20.54 -6.44 16.90
CA ARG A 142 19.39 -5.83 17.60
C ARG A 142 19.78 -5.06 18.85
N ASP A 143 20.56 -5.68 19.74
CA ASP A 143 20.88 -5.09 21.04
C ASP A 143 21.86 -3.91 20.91
N GLU A 144 22.79 -3.97 19.94
CA GLU A 144 23.68 -2.86 19.62
C GLU A 144 22.92 -1.67 19.01
N LEU A 145 21.97 -1.95 18.11
CA LEU A 145 21.09 -0.95 17.53
C LEU A 145 20.30 -0.21 18.62
N ILE A 146 19.59 -0.95 19.48
CA ILE A 146 18.79 -0.37 20.58
C ILE A 146 19.69 0.43 21.53
N LYS A 147 20.81 -0.15 21.96
CA LYS A 147 21.74 0.49 22.90
C LYS A 147 22.30 1.80 22.33
N THR A 148 22.66 1.82 21.04
CA THR A 148 23.19 3.02 20.39
C THR A 148 22.14 4.12 20.30
N LEU A 149 20.91 3.79 19.88
CA LEU A 149 19.83 4.77 19.75
C LEU A 149 19.34 5.30 21.10
N GLN A 150 19.36 4.48 22.14
CA GLN A 150 19.08 4.91 23.52
C GLN A 150 20.19 5.79 24.07
N LYS A 151 21.46 5.39 23.91
CA LYS A 151 22.64 6.15 24.37
C LYS A 151 22.69 7.56 23.76
N ARG A 152 22.25 7.72 22.51
CA ARG A 152 22.20 9.02 21.81
C ARG A 152 20.85 9.73 21.95
N GLU A 153 19.90 9.15 22.68
CA GLU A 153 18.55 9.68 22.87
C GLU A 153 17.83 10.05 21.57
N VAL A 154 17.92 9.16 20.56
CA VAL A 154 17.26 9.33 19.26
C VAL A 154 16.12 8.33 19.04
N ALA A 155 16.05 7.26 19.83
CA ALA A 155 15.04 6.21 19.69
C ALA A 155 13.59 6.73 19.78
N GLY A 156 13.29 7.59 20.76
CA GLY A 156 11.95 8.16 20.96
C GLY A 156 11.60 9.31 20.00
N GLY A 157 12.55 9.77 19.18
CA GLY A 157 12.41 10.92 18.30
C GLY A 157 12.50 10.59 16.81
N LEU A 158 12.45 9.30 16.43
CA LEU A 158 12.66 8.86 15.04
C LEU A 158 11.68 9.50 14.06
N SER A 159 10.40 9.63 14.40
CA SER A 159 9.42 10.33 13.56
C SER A 159 9.78 11.80 13.34
N GLY A 160 10.32 12.45 14.38
CA GLY A 160 10.85 13.81 14.32
C GLY A 160 12.07 13.97 13.40
N MET A 161 12.71 12.88 12.98
CA MET A 161 13.83 12.88 12.04
C MET A 161 13.39 12.86 10.56
N LYS A 162 12.07 12.90 10.28
CA LYS A 162 11.51 12.94 8.91
C LYS A 162 12.12 11.85 8.03
N ARG A 163 12.41 12.10 6.75
CA ARG A 163 13.01 11.08 5.85
C ARG A 163 14.32 10.46 6.36
N HIS A 164 15.10 11.18 7.17
CA HIS A 164 16.43 10.73 7.60
C HIS A 164 16.39 9.59 8.62
N GLY A 165 15.27 9.40 9.33
CA GLY A 165 15.08 8.30 10.29
C GLY A 165 14.49 7.01 9.71
N LEU A 166 13.97 7.03 8.47
CA LEU A 166 13.15 5.94 7.93
C LEU A 166 13.89 4.61 7.88
N LYS A 167 15.14 4.60 7.40
CA LYS A 167 15.96 3.38 7.31
C LYS A 167 16.22 2.75 8.68
N VAL A 168 16.54 3.56 9.67
CA VAL A 168 16.79 3.08 11.04
C VAL A 168 15.50 2.61 11.70
N ALA A 169 14.38 3.30 11.46
CA ALA A 169 13.07 2.82 11.90
C ALA A 169 12.70 1.47 11.25
N ALA A 170 12.99 1.28 9.97
CA ALA A 170 12.84 -0.02 9.31
C ALA A 170 13.73 -1.10 9.96
N TRP A 171 14.98 -0.79 10.32
CA TRP A 171 15.85 -1.73 11.02
C TRP A 171 15.33 -2.12 12.41
N LEU A 172 14.69 -1.20 13.14
CA LEU A 172 14.00 -1.53 14.41
C LEU A 172 12.80 -2.44 14.18
N VAL A 173 11.97 -2.13 13.18
CA VAL A 173 10.80 -2.93 12.81
C VAL A 173 11.19 -4.34 12.40
N ARG A 174 12.29 -4.52 11.65
CA ARG A 174 12.87 -5.83 11.32
C ARG A 174 13.05 -6.73 12.55
N TYR A 175 13.37 -6.14 13.70
CA TYR A 175 13.60 -6.86 14.96
C TYR A 175 12.37 -6.86 15.90
N GLY A 176 11.22 -6.41 15.42
CA GLY A 176 9.99 -6.30 16.20
C GLY A 176 10.04 -5.23 17.30
N VAL A 177 10.90 -4.22 17.17
CA VAL A 177 11.06 -3.17 18.18
C VAL A 177 10.14 -2.00 17.85
N SER A 178 9.25 -1.67 18.77
CA SER A 178 8.36 -0.50 18.70
C SER A 178 7.52 -0.43 17.41
N THR A 179 7.20 -1.58 16.81
CA THR A 179 6.60 -1.67 15.48
C THR A 179 5.33 -0.84 15.33
N GLU A 180 4.36 -0.98 16.25
CA GLU A 180 3.09 -0.24 16.18
C GLU A 180 3.28 1.28 16.19
N SER A 181 4.24 1.78 16.98
CA SER A 181 4.52 3.22 17.06
C SER A 181 5.29 3.76 15.85
N LEU A 182 6.06 2.91 15.16
CA LEU A 182 6.87 3.30 14.02
C LEU A 182 6.13 3.17 12.69
N VAL A 183 5.14 2.28 12.61
CA VAL A 183 4.38 2.02 11.38
C VAL A 183 3.76 3.29 10.77
N PRO A 184 3.03 4.15 11.51
CA PRO A 184 2.45 5.37 10.92
C PRO A 184 3.49 6.25 10.22
N TYR A 185 4.68 6.33 10.80
CA TYR A 185 5.81 7.08 10.27
C TYR A 185 6.45 6.38 9.04
N LEU A 186 6.53 5.05 9.03
CA LEU A 186 7.01 4.30 7.86
C LEU A 186 6.06 4.43 6.66
N SER A 187 4.75 4.57 6.89
CA SER A 187 3.76 4.80 5.83
C SER A 187 3.97 6.12 5.07
N GLU A 188 4.74 7.07 5.62
CA GLU A 188 5.06 8.35 4.97
C GLU A 188 6.20 8.23 3.93
N ALA A 189 6.80 7.04 3.76
CA ALA A 189 7.90 6.82 2.83
C ALA A 189 7.48 7.01 1.36
N LYS A 190 8.02 8.07 0.73
CA LYS A 190 7.75 8.43 -0.67
C LYS A 190 8.82 7.92 -1.64
N GLU A 191 10.07 7.84 -1.18
CA GLU A 191 11.20 7.46 -2.02
C GLU A 191 11.28 5.94 -2.22
N PRO A 192 11.49 5.45 -3.46
CA PRO A 192 11.57 4.01 -3.72
C PRO A 192 12.64 3.29 -2.87
N SER A 193 13.77 3.94 -2.60
CA SER A 193 14.84 3.32 -1.81
C SER A 193 14.46 3.09 -0.34
N ASP A 194 13.61 3.97 0.22
CA ASP A 194 13.11 3.83 1.59
C ASP A 194 12.01 2.77 1.66
N GLN A 195 11.10 2.76 0.66
CA GLN A 195 10.07 1.73 0.52
C GLN A 195 10.68 0.32 0.41
N ILE A 196 11.77 0.16 -0.35
CA ILE A 196 12.51 -1.12 -0.43
C ILE A 196 13.05 -1.51 0.95
N ALA A 197 13.71 -0.59 1.67
CA ALA A 197 14.26 -0.87 2.99
C ALA A 197 13.17 -1.27 4.00
N ILE A 198 12.00 -0.63 3.95
CA ILE A 198 10.84 -0.95 4.80
C ILE A 198 10.25 -2.31 4.42
N LEU A 199 10.10 -2.60 3.12
CA LEU A 199 9.62 -3.89 2.65
C LEU A 199 10.57 -5.02 3.06
N ASP A 200 11.87 -4.83 2.96
CA ASP A 200 12.87 -5.82 3.40
C ASP A 200 12.83 -6.04 4.90
N ALA A 201 12.61 -4.98 5.68
CA ALA A 201 12.36 -5.09 7.11
C ALA A 201 11.08 -5.87 7.42
N ALA A 202 9.99 -5.61 6.70
CA ALA A 202 8.73 -6.33 6.84
C ALA A 202 8.90 -7.83 6.49
N LYS A 203 9.54 -8.16 5.37
CA LYS A 203 9.86 -9.54 4.98
C LYS A 203 10.63 -10.27 6.08
N LYS A 204 11.67 -9.65 6.63
CA LYS A 204 12.48 -10.22 7.72
C LYS A 204 11.66 -10.38 9.00
N LEU A 205 10.88 -9.38 9.40
CA LEU A 205 10.00 -9.46 10.57
C LEU A 205 9.01 -10.62 10.45
N PHE A 206 8.28 -10.67 9.33
CA PHE A 206 7.28 -11.71 9.10
C PHE A 206 7.92 -13.09 8.89
N SER A 207 9.20 -13.20 8.55
CA SER A 207 9.89 -14.50 8.53
C SER A 207 10.13 -15.09 9.92
N MET A 208 10.14 -14.27 10.98
CA MET A 208 10.39 -14.71 12.35
C MET A 208 9.16 -15.41 12.97
N GLU A 209 9.27 -16.68 13.31
CA GLU A 209 8.16 -17.48 13.85
C GLU A 209 7.60 -16.98 15.19
N LYS A 210 8.42 -16.28 15.99
CA LYS A 210 8.09 -15.90 17.38
C LYS A 210 7.43 -14.53 17.49
N ILE A 211 7.42 -13.72 16.42
CA ILE A 211 6.88 -12.37 16.47
C ILE A 211 5.49 -12.38 15.85
N LYS A 212 4.50 -11.87 16.60
CA LYS A 212 3.15 -11.74 16.07
C LYS A 212 3.17 -10.77 14.88
N PRO A 213 2.55 -11.14 13.75
CA PRO A 213 2.30 -10.23 12.65
C PRO A 213 1.67 -8.93 13.13
N VAL A 214 2.16 -7.81 12.62
CA VAL A 214 1.57 -6.51 12.89
C VAL A 214 0.80 -6.10 11.65
N TRP A 215 -0.53 -6.18 11.72
CA TRP A 215 -1.42 -5.83 10.61
C TRP A 215 -1.14 -4.44 10.04
N SER A 216 -0.86 -3.46 10.90
CA SER A 216 -0.59 -2.10 10.46
C SER A 216 0.67 -1.98 9.58
N LEU A 217 1.62 -2.94 9.65
CA LEU A 217 2.75 -2.98 8.73
C LEU A 217 2.33 -3.43 7.32
N ILE A 218 1.31 -4.30 7.20
CA ILE A 218 0.69 -4.64 5.90
C ILE A 218 0.04 -3.39 5.31
N ASP A 219 -0.69 -2.65 6.14
CA ASP A 219 -1.30 -1.36 5.76
C ASP A 219 -0.25 -0.34 5.31
N ALA A 220 0.92 -0.28 5.96
CA ALA A 220 2.01 0.58 5.50
C ALA A 220 2.52 0.16 4.11
N VAL A 221 2.89 -1.12 3.94
CA VAL A 221 3.52 -1.57 2.69
C VAL A 221 2.57 -1.62 1.50
N ARG A 222 1.24 -1.69 1.70
CA ARG A 222 0.26 -1.67 0.60
C ARG A 222 0.32 -0.40 -0.26
N HIS A 223 0.96 0.65 0.24
CA HIS A 223 1.14 1.89 -0.50
C HIS A 223 2.41 1.91 -1.36
N PHE A 224 3.23 0.86 -1.32
CA PHE A 224 4.50 0.82 -2.05
C PHE A 224 4.29 0.19 -3.44
N PRO A 225 4.34 0.98 -4.54
CA PRO A 225 4.08 0.50 -5.90
C PRO A 225 5.28 -0.27 -6.48
N ILE A 226 5.78 -1.25 -5.74
CA ILE A 226 6.95 -2.05 -6.06
C ILE A 226 6.50 -3.51 -6.28
N PRO A 227 6.91 -4.19 -7.36
CA PRO A 227 6.54 -5.59 -7.62
C PRO A 227 6.78 -6.54 -6.44
N ASP A 228 7.90 -6.35 -5.75
CA ASP A 228 8.30 -7.11 -4.57
C ASP A 228 7.26 -7.05 -3.44
N THR A 229 6.48 -5.96 -3.37
CA THR A 229 5.39 -5.81 -2.40
C THR A 229 4.27 -6.82 -2.70
N ILE A 230 3.88 -6.97 -3.96
CA ILE A 230 2.84 -7.96 -4.35
C ILE A 230 3.34 -9.37 -4.06
N GLU A 231 4.59 -9.70 -4.41
CA GLU A 231 5.19 -11.01 -4.11
C GLU A 231 5.10 -11.32 -2.61
N PHE A 232 5.53 -10.36 -1.77
CA PHE A 232 5.47 -10.48 -0.32
C PHE A 232 4.04 -10.69 0.19
N LEU A 233 3.08 -9.87 -0.24
CA LEU A 233 1.70 -9.96 0.24
C LEU A 233 1.01 -11.26 -0.20
N VAL A 234 1.27 -11.74 -1.42
CA VAL A 234 0.80 -13.06 -1.87
C VAL A 234 1.42 -14.18 -1.03
N ASP A 235 2.71 -14.07 -0.66
CA ASP A 235 3.36 -15.05 0.22
C ASP A 235 2.74 -15.06 1.62
N LEU A 236 2.37 -13.88 2.16
CA LEU A 236 1.64 -13.81 3.42
C LEU A 236 0.27 -14.49 3.31
N TYR A 237 -0.47 -14.19 2.25
CA TYR A 237 -1.81 -14.73 2.02
C TYR A 237 -1.82 -16.27 1.92
N LEU A 238 -0.90 -16.83 1.14
CA LEU A 238 -0.82 -18.26 0.87
C LEU A 238 -0.14 -19.05 2.02
N SER A 239 0.39 -18.38 3.03
CA SER A 239 1.08 -19.05 4.13
C SER A 239 0.09 -19.59 5.17
N ASP A 240 0.20 -20.88 5.49
CA ASP A 240 -0.57 -21.51 6.56
C ASP A 240 -0.19 -21.04 7.97
N ARG A 241 0.90 -20.28 8.10
CA ARG A 241 1.39 -19.77 9.39
C ARG A 241 0.55 -18.61 9.93
N PHE A 242 -0.13 -17.88 9.06
CA PHE A 242 -0.82 -16.65 9.44
C PHE A 242 -2.33 -16.87 9.58
N ASP A 243 -2.92 -16.08 10.47
CA ASP A 243 -4.37 -16.07 10.70
C ASP A 243 -5.13 -15.38 9.56
N ASP A 244 -6.45 -15.53 9.60
CA ASP A 244 -7.33 -15.00 8.56
C ASP A 244 -7.27 -13.48 8.45
N VAL A 245 -7.05 -12.75 9.56
CA VAL A 245 -6.93 -11.28 9.55
C VAL A 245 -5.74 -10.83 8.71
N VAL A 246 -4.57 -11.45 8.89
CA VAL A 246 -3.37 -11.17 8.08
C VAL A 246 -3.61 -11.55 6.63
N LYS A 247 -4.25 -12.68 6.38
CA LYS A 247 -4.55 -13.16 5.02
C LYS A 247 -5.49 -12.19 4.29
N GLU A 248 -6.66 -11.91 4.84
CA GLU A 248 -7.66 -10.99 4.27
C GLU A 248 -7.06 -9.62 3.97
N SER A 249 -6.25 -9.11 4.89
CA SER A 249 -5.57 -7.82 4.70
C SER A 249 -4.52 -7.85 3.61
N SER A 250 -3.80 -8.98 3.48
CA SER A 250 -2.80 -9.16 2.44
C SER A 250 -3.43 -9.25 1.05
N ILE A 251 -4.53 -9.99 0.90
CA ILE A 251 -5.22 -10.10 -0.40
C ILE A 251 -5.89 -8.77 -0.79
N ALA A 252 -6.51 -8.06 0.16
CA ALA A 252 -7.07 -6.73 -0.09
C ALA A 252 -5.98 -5.74 -0.52
N ALA A 253 -4.80 -5.79 0.12
CA ALA A 253 -3.64 -4.99 -0.27
C ALA A 253 -3.10 -5.34 -1.67
N VAL A 254 -3.12 -6.62 -2.06
CA VAL A 254 -2.76 -7.05 -3.43
C VAL A 254 -3.74 -6.47 -4.44
N GLN A 255 -5.05 -6.57 -4.18
CA GLN A 255 -6.08 -6.03 -5.08
C GLN A 255 -5.94 -4.51 -5.27
N ASP A 256 -5.80 -3.75 -4.18
CA ASP A 256 -5.56 -2.30 -4.22
C ASP A 256 -4.30 -1.96 -5.03
N LEU A 257 -3.19 -2.66 -4.76
CA LEU A 257 -1.96 -2.45 -5.52
C LEU A 257 -2.14 -2.76 -7.01
N VAL A 258 -2.79 -3.87 -7.35
CA VAL A 258 -2.98 -4.29 -8.74
C VAL A 258 -3.91 -3.36 -9.49
N TYR A 259 -5.07 -3.00 -8.93
CA TYR A 259 -6.06 -2.21 -9.65
C TYR A 259 -5.76 -0.71 -9.64
N ASP A 260 -5.29 -0.16 -8.53
CA ASP A 260 -5.18 1.30 -8.37
C ASP A 260 -3.78 1.83 -8.64
N LYS A 261 -2.73 1.06 -8.32
CA LYS A 261 -1.35 1.57 -8.30
C LYS A 261 -0.43 0.99 -9.37
N ILE A 262 -0.59 -0.29 -9.71
CA ILE A 262 0.34 -1.04 -10.57
C ILE A 262 -0.27 -1.34 -11.96
N GLY A 263 -1.55 -1.69 -12.02
CA GLY A 263 -2.26 -2.02 -13.26
C GLY A 263 -2.68 -0.81 -14.10
N GLY A 264 -2.73 0.39 -13.52
CA GLY A 264 -2.98 1.64 -14.25
C GLY A 264 -1.69 2.27 -14.79
N LYS A 265 -1.37 2.07 -16.09
CA LYS A 265 -0.40 2.81 -16.97
C LYS A 265 1.01 3.19 -16.44
N SER A 266 1.35 3.02 -15.17
CA SER A 266 2.48 3.69 -14.50
C SER A 266 3.60 2.71 -14.10
N VAL A 267 3.26 1.46 -13.74
CA VAL A 267 4.27 0.46 -13.33
C VAL A 267 4.63 -0.52 -14.47
N SER A 268 3.89 -0.49 -15.59
CA SER A 268 3.99 -1.45 -16.70
C SER A 268 5.13 -1.21 -17.71
N ASN A 269 5.98 -0.21 -17.53
CA ASN A 269 6.93 0.17 -18.59
C ASN A 269 8.16 -0.75 -18.72
N THR A 270 8.31 -1.76 -17.86
CA THR A 270 9.36 -2.78 -18.03
C THR A 270 8.78 -4.20 -18.03
N PRO A 271 8.97 -5.00 -19.11
CA PRO A 271 8.46 -6.37 -19.22
C PRO A 271 8.86 -7.28 -18.05
N VAL A 272 10.02 -7.04 -17.44
CA VAL A 272 10.53 -7.83 -16.31
C VAL A 272 9.67 -7.67 -15.06
N LYS A 273 9.32 -6.42 -14.69
CA LYS A 273 8.47 -6.15 -13.51
C LYS A 273 7.08 -6.73 -13.69
N ARG A 274 6.51 -6.59 -14.89
CA ARG A 274 5.20 -7.15 -15.24
C ARG A 274 5.15 -8.67 -15.07
N ARG A 275 6.15 -9.38 -15.60
CA ARG A 275 6.24 -10.85 -15.49
C ARG A 275 6.33 -11.33 -14.04
N ARG A 276 7.08 -10.61 -13.20
CA ARG A 276 7.19 -10.92 -11.76
C ARG A 276 5.84 -10.81 -11.05
N VAL A 277 5.14 -9.70 -11.25
CA VAL A 277 3.80 -9.49 -10.68
C VAL A 277 2.81 -10.57 -11.16
N LEU A 278 2.79 -10.86 -12.47
CA LEU A 278 1.94 -11.92 -13.03
C LEU A 278 2.27 -13.30 -12.44
N ALA A 279 3.55 -13.62 -12.26
CA ALA A 279 3.96 -14.87 -11.63
C ALA A 279 3.48 -14.97 -10.18
N ALA A 280 3.55 -13.86 -9.43
CA ALA A 280 3.05 -13.80 -8.06
C ALA A 280 1.53 -14.04 -8.00
N VAL A 281 0.75 -13.27 -8.75
CA VAL A 281 -0.72 -13.39 -8.81
C VAL A 281 -1.14 -14.77 -9.30
N LYS A 282 -0.44 -15.36 -10.28
CA LYS A 282 -0.73 -16.71 -10.78
C LYS A 282 -0.66 -17.79 -9.69
N ARG A 283 0.08 -17.58 -8.60
CA ARG A 283 0.08 -18.53 -7.47
C ARG A 283 -1.27 -18.60 -6.77
N LEU A 284 -2.05 -17.52 -6.75
CA LEU A 284 -3.40 -17.48 -6.20
C LEU A 284 -4.38 -18.39 -6.99
N MET A 285 -4.11 -18.65 -8.28
CA MET A 285 -4.88 -19.62 -9.08
C MET A 285 -4.83 -21.04 -8.51
N LYS A 286 -3.83 -21.36 -7.69
CA LYS A 286 -3.68 -22.66 -7.01
C LYS A 286 -4.39 -22.71 -5.65
N SER A 287 -4.96 -21.59 -5.18
CA SER A 287 -5.73 -21.53 -3.95
C SER A 287 -6.88 -22.53 -3.95
N HIS A 288 -7.34 -22.94 -2.77
CA HIS A 288 -8.53 -23.76 -2.61
C HIS A 288 -9.83 -22.94 -2.61
N SER A 289 -9.72 -21.62 -2.49
CA SER A 289 -10.82 -20.67 -2.60
C SER A 289 -11.18 -20.42 -4.07
N THR A 290 -12.48 -20.44 -4.38
CA THR A 290 -13.00 -20.12 -5.71
C THR A 290 -12.81 -18.64 -6.03
N THR A 291 -13.04 -17.78 -5.04
CA THR A 291 -12.91 -16.31 -5.15
C THR A 291 -11.51 -15.93 -5.57
N ASP A 292 -10.51 -16.44 -4.86
CA ASP A 292 -9.11 -16.10 -5.14
C ASP A 292 -8.70 -16.46 -6.56
N ARG A 293 -9.25 -17.54 -7.12
CA ARG A 293 -8.97 -17.96 -8.50
C ARG A 293 -9.60 -17.00 -9.50
N TRP A 294 -10.83 -16.56 -9.28
CA TRP A 294 -11.47 -15.58 -10.16
C TRP A 294 -10.85 -14.20 -10.02
N ASP A 295 -10.56 -13.75 -8.80
CA ASP A 295 -9.85 -12.50 -8.53
C ASP A 295 -8.46 -12.52 -9.18
N ALA A 296 -7.73 -13.63 -9.07
CA ALA A 296 -6.45 -13.79 -9.71
C ALA A 296 -6.54 -13.80 -11.24
N ALA A 297 -7.55 -14.46 -11.81
CA ALA A 297 -7.82 -14.42 -13.24
C ALA A 297 -8.08 -12.98 -13.71
N GLU A 298 -8.88 -12.22 -12.96
CA GLU A 298 -9.16 -10.83 -13.28
C GLU A 298 -7.92 -9.95 -13.15
N MET A 299 -7.18 -10.04 -12.05
CA MET A 299 -5.92 -9.34 -11.83
C MET A 299 -4.90 -9.65 -12.94
N MET A 300 -4.76 -10.91 -13.34
CA MET A 300 -3.88 -11.31 -14.43
C MET A 300 -4.28 -10.65 -15.76
N LEU A 301 -5.58 -10.60 -16.10
CA LEU A 301 -6.05 -9.90 -17.31
C LEU A 301 -5.91 -8.37 -17.18
N HIS A 302 -6.03 -7.83 -15.97
CA HIS A 302 -5.83 -6.41 -15.71
C HIS A 302 -4.37 -5.97 -15.94
N ILE A 303 -3.41 -6.73 -15.41
CA ILE A 303 -1.97 -6.50 -15.58
C ILE A 303 -1.50 -6.86 -16.99
N GLY A 304 -1.98 -8.00 -17.46
CA GLY A 304 -1.52 -8.76 -18.62
C GLY A 304 -2.22 -8.42 -19.94
N GLY A 305 -3.39 -7.79 -19.86
CA GLY A 305 -4.27 -7.67 -21.02
C GLY A 305 -4.79 -9.03 -21.47
N VAL A 306 -5.37 -9.03 -22.67
CA VAL A 306 -5.90 -10.25 -23.31
C VAL A 306 -4.79 -11.25 -23.66
N GLU A 307 -3.54 -10.81 -23.72
CA GLU A 307 -2.37 -11.66 -23.97
C GLU A 307 -2.19 -12.74 -22.90
N GLU A 308 -2.60 -12.47 -21.66
CA GLU A 308 -2.55 -13.44 -20.56
C GLU A 308 -3.76 -14.39 -20.55
N LEU A 309 -4.75 -14.22 -21.44
CA LEU A 309 -5.97 -15.03 -21.47
C LEU A 309 -5.69 -16.52 -21.55
N SER A 310 -4.71 -16.93 -22.36
CA SER A 310 -4.33 -18.34 -22.43
C SER A 310 -3.78 -18.85 -21.10
N SER A 311 -2.97 -18.06 -20.39
CA SER A 311 -2.38 -18.42 -19.10
C SER A 311 -3.47 -18.50 -18.02
N VAL A 312 -4.45 -17.59 -18.06
CA VAL A 312 -5.60 -17.57 -17.16
C VAL A 312 -6.47 -18.81 -17.34
N ILE A 313 -6.91 -19.10 -18.58
CA ILE A 313 -7.75 -20.27 -18.85
C ILE A 313 -6.99 -21.56 -18.50
N ASP A 314 -5.73 -21.68 -18.91
CA ASP A 314 -4.91 -22.87 -18.62
C ASP A 314 -4.79 -23.16 -17.11
N SER A 315 -4.82 -22.12 -16.28
CA SER A 315 -4.72 -22.25 -14.82
C SER A 315 -5.98 -22.79 -14.15
N PHE A 316 -7.11 -22.91 -14.86
CA PHE A 316 -8.33 -23.52 -14.33
C PHE A 316 -8.29 -25.06 -14.48
N GLU A 317 -7.90 -25.73 -13.40
CA GLU A 317 -7.92 -27.19 -13.29
C GLU A 317 -9.34 -27.73 -13.11
N PHE A 318 -9.59 -28.96 -13.56
CA PHE A 318 -10.84 -29.67 -13.33
C PHE A 318 -10.84 -30.35 -11.94
N ASP A 319 -10.84 -29.54 -10.89
CA ASP A 319 -10.84 -29.99 -9.49
C ASP A 319 -12.15 -29.68 -8.74
N GLY A 320 -13.12 -29.10 -9.45
CA GLY A 320 -14.42 -28.70 -8.92
C GLY A 320 -14.41 -27.43 -8.06
N ARG A 321 -13.25 -26.79 -7.87
CA ARG A 321 -13.11 -25.64 -6.95
C ARG A 321 -13.25 -24.31 -7.65
N ALA A 322 -13.22 -24.28 -8.98
CA ALA A 322 -13.37 -23.06 -9.76
C ALA A 322 -14.83 -22.58 -9.90
N TYR A 323 -15.82 -23.38 -9.52
CA TYR A 323 -17.24 -23.06 -9.62
C TYR A 323 -18.00 -23.46 -8.36
N LYS A 324 -17.43 -23.22 -7.18
CA LYS A 324 -18.15 -23.42 -5.92
C LYS A 324 -19.07 -22.21 -5.73
N HIS A 325 -20.37 -22.45 -5.59
CA HIS A 325 -21.26 -21.42 -5.02
C HIS A 325 -20.77 -21.13 -3.60
N TYR A 326 -20.59 -19.84 -3.28
CA TYR A 326 -20.50 -19.38 -1.90
C TYR A 326 -21.61 -20.04 -1.08
N ASN A 327 -21.30 -20.36 0.16
CA ASN A 327 -22.28 -20.86 1.10
C ASN A 327 -23.51 -19.95 1.03
N ALA A 328 -24.71 -20.55 1.09
CA ALA A 328 -25.99 -19.89 0.94
C ALA A 328 -26.30 -18.80 2.01
N ASP A 329 -25.31 -18.44 2.82
CA ASP A 329 -25.40 -17.53 3.96
C ASP A 329 -24.67 -16.20 3.71
N ASP A 330 -23.82 -16.10 2.67
CA ASP A 330 -23.19 -14.83 2.27
C ASP A 330 -23.80 -14.35 0.95
N GLU A 331 -24.39 -13.15 0.93
CA GLU A 331 -25.02 -12.47 -0.22
C GLU A 331 -24.01 -12.06 -1.33
N ILE A 332 -22.90 -12.78 -1.47
CA ILE A 332 -21.77 -12.39 -2.31
C ILE A 332 -21.83 -13.16 -3.64
N GLU A 333 -22.09 -12.39 -4.70
CA GLU A 333 -22.03 -12.65 -6.15
C GLU A 333 -22.28 -14.07 -6.68
N ASN A 334 -23.29 -14.19 -7.56
CA ASN A 334 -23.50 -15.42 -8.33
C ASN A 334 -22.25 -15.70 -9.19
N PRO A 335 -21.58 -16.87 -9.11
CA PRO A 335 -20.41 -17.19 -9.94
C PRO A 335 -20.69 -17.06 -11.45
N ASP A 336 -21.96 -17.19 -11.85
CA ASP A 336 -22.42 -16.89 -13.20
C ASP A 336 -22.10 -15.43 -13.60
N ASP A 337 -22.37 -14.48 -12.70
CA ASP A 337 -22.14 -13.05 -12.92
C ASP A 337 -20.64 -12.73 -13.00
N VAL A 338 -19.80 -13.36 -12.17
CA VAL A 338 -18.34 -13.20 -12.21
C VAL A 338 -17.76 -13.61 -13.57
N ILE A 339 -18.18 -14.76 -14.10
CA ILE A 339 -17.75 -15.20 -15.44
C ILE A 339 -18.24 -14.22 -16.51
N ILE A 340 -19.51 -13.81 -16.44
CA ILE A 340 -20.09 -12.87 -17.40
C ILE A 340 -19.33 -11.53 -17.37
N GLN A 341 -18.98 -11.01 -16.19
CA GLN A 341 -18.20 -9.81 -16.00
C GLN A 341 -16.80 -9.98 -16.59
N LEU A 342 -16.07 -11.04 -16.25
CA LEU A 342 -14.74 -11.31 -16.80
C LEU A 342 -14.76 -11.33 -18.34
N CYS A 343 -15.69 -12.07 -18.94
CA CYS A 343 -15.79 -12.14 -20.41
C CYS A 343 -16.17 -10.77 -21.01
N ASN A 344 -17.09 -10.01 -20.40
CA ASN A 344 -17.53 -8.72 -20.93
C ASN A 344 -16.49 -7.61 -20.76
N ASP A 345 -15.90 -7.49 -19.58
CA ASP A 345 -15.11 -6.31 -19.23
C ASP A 345 -13.66 -6.47 -19.69
N ARG A 346 -13.13 -7.71 -19.68
CA ARG A 346 -11.73 -7.98 -20.06
C ARG A 346 -11.57 -8.47 -21.49
N MET A 347 -12.50 -9.29 -22.02
CA MET A 347 -12.31 -9.94 -23.32
C MET A 347 -13.03 -9.24 -24.48
N ARG A 348 -14.20 -8.63 -24.24
CA ARG A 348 -15.00 -7.94 -25.29
C ARG A 348 -14.25 -6.79 -25.97
N PRO A 349 -13.45 -5.95 -25.28
CA PRO A 349 -12.70 -4.89 -25.93
C PRO A 349 -11.65 -5.40 -26.94
N SER A 350 -11.18 -6.64 -26.77
CA SER A 350 -10.12 -7.27 -27.58
C SER A 350 -10.59 -8.59 -28.20
N MET A 351 -11.82 -8.58 -28.69
CA MET A 351 -12.55 -9.77 -29.15
C MET A 351 -11.85 -10.55 -30.27
N ASP A 352 -11.18 -9.84 -31.19
CA ASP A 352 -10.45 -10.47 -32.29
C ASP A 352 -9.24 -11.28 -31.81
N ILE A 353 -8.68 -10.94 -30.65
CA ILE A 353 -7.57 -11.64 -30.00
C ILE A 353 -8.09 -12.73 -29.06
N SER A 354 -9.15 -12.46 -28.30
CA SER A 354 -9.68 -13.43 -27.32
C SER A 354 -10.38 -14.62 -27.99
N ARG A 355 -11.10 -14.42 -29.10
CA ARG A 355 -11.84 -15.50 -29.78
C ARG A 355 -10.96 -16.69 -30.18
N PRO A 356 -9.83 -16.52 -30.91
CA PRO A 356 -8.97 -17.64 -31.27
C PRO A 356 -8.46 -18.44 -30.06
N VAL A 357 -8.13 -17.76 -28.95
CA VAL A 357 -7.69 -18.41 -27.72
C VAL A 357 -8.80 -19.27 -27.13
N LEU A 358 -10.02 -18.73 -27.02
CA LEU A 358 -11.19 -19.47 -26.53
C LEU A 358 -11.50 -20.69 -27.41
N GLU A 359 -11.45 -20.53 -28.74
CA GLU A 359 -11.69 -21.61 -29.71
C GLU A 359 -10.63 -22.72 -29.67
N ASP A 360 -9.39 -22.37 -29.32
CA ASP A 360 -8.31 -23.34 -29.13
C ASP A 360 -8.60 -24.24 -27.91
N PHE A 361 -9.01 -23.65 -26.78
CA PHE A 361 -9.40 -24.40 -25.58
C PHE A 361 -10.66 -25.24 -25.74
N LEU A 362 -11.55 -24.94 -26.70
CA LEU A 362 -12.63 -25.85 -27.07
C LEU A 362 -12.10 -27.22 -27.55
N SER A 363 -10.92 -27.24 -28.16
CA SER A 363 -10.32 -28.44 -28.75
C SER A 363 -9.39 -29.16 -27.78
N LYS A 364 -8.50 -28.40 -27.13
CA LYS A 364 -7.39 -28.96 -26.33
C LYS A 364 -7.64 -28.93 -24.82
N GLY A 365 -8.63 -28.16 -24.35
CA GLY A 365 -8.81 -27.89 -22.95
C GLY A 365 -9.42 -29.06 -22.17
N ASN A 366 -9.17 -29.07 -20.86
CA ASN A 366 -9.93 -29.89 -19.92
C ASN A 366 -11.39 -29.39 -19.84
N GLU A 367 -12.21 -30.07 -19.05
CA GLU A 367 -13.63 -29.77 -18.87
C GLU A 367 -13.90 -28.36 -18.31
N ALA A 368 -13.09 -27.90 -17.36
CA ALA A 368 -13.19 -26.54 -16.81
C ALA A 368 -12.87 -25.49 -17.87
N GLN A 369 -11.75 -25.66 -18.56
CA GLN A 369 -11.25 -24.78 -19.62
C GLN A 369 -12.23 -24.69 -20.79
N LYS A 370 -12.77 -25.83 -21.23
CA LYS A 370 -13.83 -25.90 -22.25
C LYS A 370 -15.09 -25.17 -21.78
N SER A 371 -15.50 -25.38 -20.52
CA SER A 371 -16.72 -24.74 -19.98
C SER A 371 -16.61 -23.23 -19.97
N ILE A 372 -15.51 -22.69 -19.42
CA ILE A 372 -15.24 -21.24 -19.41
C ILE A 372 -15.21 -20.70 -20.85
N SER A 373 -14.56 -21.41 -21.77
CA SER A 373 -14.46 -21.00 -23.18
C SER A 373 -15.82 -20.94 -23.87
N ILE A 374 -16.67 -21.95 -23.68
CA ILE A 374 -18.04 -21.99 -24.23
C ILE A 374 -18.88 -20.83 -23.66
N LEU A 375 -18.80 -20.60 -22.34
CA LEU A 375 -19.52 -19.53 -21.66
C LEU A 375 -19.08 -18.15 -22.18
N CYS A 376 -17.78 -17.90 -22.29
CA CYS A 376 -17.29 -16.62 -22.82
C CYS A 376 -17.67 -16.41 -24.29
N LEU A 377 -17.58 -17.44 -25.15
CA LEU A 377 -17.99 -17.31 -26.56
C LEU A 377 -19.48 -16.97 -26.70
N LYS A 378 -20.33 -17.49 -25.81
CA LYS A 378 -21.74 -17.12 -25.70
C LYS A 378 -21.90 -15.66 -25.28
N VAL A 379 -21.24 -15.25 -24.19
CA VAL A 379 -21.34 -13.90 -23.61
C VAL A 379 -20.85 -12.83 -24.60
N LEU A 380 -19.76 -13.12 -25.31
CA LEU A 380 -19.22 -12.31 -26.40
C LEU A 380 -20.07 -12.35 -27.67
N ALA A 381 -21.10 -13.20 -27.73
CA ALA A 381 -22.05 -13.35 -28.82
C ALA A 381 -21.38 -13.58 -30.20
N GLN A 382 -20.36 -14.46 -30.27
CA GLN A 382 -19.53 -14.65 -31.48
C GLN A 382 -20.18 -15.59 -32.52
N PRO A 383 -20.71 -15.09 -33.66
CA PRO A 383 -21.33 -15.95 -34.65
C PRO A 383 -20.31 -16.83 -35.38
N ALA A 384 -19.07 -16.35 -35.55
CA ALA A 384 -17.97 -17.08 -36.17
C ALA A 384 -17.64 -18.39 -35.43
N SER A 385 -17.86 -18.42 -34.11
CA SER A 385 -17.54 -19.57 -33.27
C SER A 385 -18.61 -20.66 -33.28
N ILE A 386 -19.76 -20.42 -33.91
CA ILE A 386 -20.86 -21.41 -33.98
C ILE A 386 -20.37 -22.72 -34.59
N ALA A 387 -19.62 -22.67 -35.71
CA ALA A 387 -19.13 -23.89 -36.36
C ALA A 387 -18.23 -24.73 -35.44
N LYS A 388 -17.43 -24.09 -34.59
CA LYS A 388 -16.59 -24.77 -33.61
C LYS A 388 -17.41 -25.32 -32.43
N LEU A 389 -18.42 -24.59 -31.96
CA LEU A 389 -19.33 -25.07 -30.91
C LEU A 389 -20.20 -26.24 -31.40
N GLU A 390 -20.55 -26.29 -32.69
CA GLU A 390 -21.32 -27.38 -33.30
C GLU A 390 -20.61 -28.74 -33.15
N THR A 391 -19.27 -28.77 -33.21
CA THR A 391 -18.50 -30.02 -33.07
C THR A 391 -18.62 -30.62 -31.67
N LEU A 392 -18.92 -29.80 -30.66
CA LEU A 392 -19.04 -30.22 -29.27
C LEU A 392 -20.47 -30.64 -28.86
N LYS A 393 -21.50 -30.44 -29.70
CA LYS A 393 -22.91 -30.71 -29.32
C LYS A 393 -23.20 -32.13 -28.85
N LYS A 394 -22.39 -33.09 -29.28
CA LYS A 394 -22.50 -34.52 -28.95
C LYS A 394 -21.53 -34.94 -27.85
N ASP A 395 -20.74 -34.01 -27.30
CA ASP A 395 -19.82 -34.30 -26.21
C ASP A 395 -20.61 -34.56 -24.92
N GLU A 396 -20.56 -35.81 -24.44
CA GLU A 396 -21.26 -36.27 -23.24
C GLU A 396 -20.38 -36.17 -21.98
N THR A 397 -19.20 -35.55 -22.07
CA THR A 397 -18.32 -35.33 -20.93
C THR A 397 -19.05 -34.55 -19.85
N SER A 398 -19.14 -35.13 -18.65
CA SER A 398 -19.89 -34.57 -17.53
C SER A 398 -19.18 -33.38 -16.91
N LEU A 399 -19.94 -32.32 -16.63
CA LEU A 399 -19.45 -31.11 -15.97
C LEU A 399 -19.93 -31.01 -14.52
N GLU A 400 -20.56 -32.06 -13.99
CA GLU A 400 -21.21 -32.01 -12.67
C GLU A 400 -20.20 -31.74 -11.55
N LYS A 401 -19.00 -32.32 -11.65
CA LYS A 401 -17.91 -32.06 -10.70
C LYS A 401 -17.43 -30.63 -10.76
N PHE A 402 -17.52 -29.95 -11.90
CA PHE A 402 -17.11 -28.56 -12.02
C PHE A 402 -18.16 -27.65 -11.37
N PHE A 403 -19.43 -27.74 -11.78
CA PHE A 403 -20.48 -26.81 -11.36
C PHE A 403 -21.10 -27.07 -9.98
N PHE A 404 -20.93 -28.28 -9.42
CA PHE A 404 -21.69 -28.68 -8.23
C PHE A 404 -20.84 -29.32 -7.11
N TYR A 405 -19.53 -29.12 -7.13
CA TYR A 405 -18.65 -29.62 -6.06
C TYR A 405 -19.01 -29.00 -4.70
N GLY A 406 -19.15 -29.82 -3.66
CA GLY A 406 -19.29 -29.37 -2.26
C GLY A 406 -20.68 -28.90 -1.83
N GLN A 407 -21.64 -28.69 -2.73
CA GLN A 407 -23.05 -28.63 -2.34
C GLN A 407 -23.60 -30.05 -2.22
N ASP A 408 -24.68 -30.19 -1.44
CA ASP A 408 -25.49 -31.39 -1.31
C ASP A 408 -26.10 -31.70 -2.70
N LEU A 409 -25.27 -32.26 -3.59
CA LEU A 409 -25.56 -32.60 -4.98
C LEU A 409 -26.88 -33.34 -5.02
N LYS A 410 -27.09 -34.21 -4.02
CA LYS A 410 -28.35 -34.87 -3.71
C LYS A 410 -29.50 -33.90 -3.55
N LYS A 411 -29.49 -32.87 -2.68
CA LYS A 411 -30.64 -31.96 -2.52
C LYS A 411 -31.00 -31.18 -3.78
N ARG A 412 -30.02 -30.67 -4.55
CA ARG A 412 -30.32 -29.95 -5.81
C ARG A 412 -30.78 -30.90 -6.90
N VAL A 413 -30.09 -32.04 -7.10
CA VAL A 413 -30.52 -33.10 -8.03
C VAL A 413 -31.91 -33.61 -7.63
N THR A 414 -32.21 -33.83 -6.35
CA THR A 414 -33.52 -34.27 -5.85
C THR A 414 -34.61 -33.19 -5.97
N ALA A 415 -34.32 -31.91 -5.77
CA ALA A 415 -35.27 -30.82 -6.02
C ALA A 415 -35.58 -30.63 -7.52
N ILE A 416 -34.59 -30.93 -8.36
CA ILE A 416 -34.69 -30.89 -9.83
C ILE A 416 -35.41 -32.14 -10.37
N GLU A 417 -35.14 -33.33 -9.82
CA GLU A 417 -35.79 -34.60 -10.12
C GLU A 417 -37.26 -34.61 -9.64
N LYS A 418 -37.56 -34.05 -8.46
CA LYS A 418 -38.94 -33.91 -7.94
C LYS A 418 -39.86 -33.07 -8.83
N LYS A 419 -39.32 -32.22 -9.72
CA LYS A 419 -40.09 -31.43 -10.68
C LYS A 419 -40.43 -32.17 -11.99
N GLY A 420 -40.16 -33.48 -12.08
CA GLY A 420 -40.57 -34.32 -13.22
C GLY A 420 -39.85 -34.03 -14.54
N SER A 421 -38.96 -33.04 -14.58
CA SER A 421 -38.09 -32.77 -15.71
C SER A 421 -36.94 -33.78 -15.71
N LYS A 422 -36.90 -34.66 -16.70
CA LYS A 422 -35.70 -35.40 -17.13
C LYS A 422 -34.58 -34.38 -17.37
N TYR A 423 -33.83 -34.00 -16.33
CA TYR A 423 -32.67 -33.14 -16.51
C TYR A 423 -31.66 -33.97 -17.28
N LYS A 424 -31.38 -33.55 -18.52
CA LYS A 424 -30.25 -34.09 -19.26
C LYS A 424 -29.01 -33.72 -18.46
N ARG A 425 -28.20 -34.73 -18.15
CA ARG A 425 -26.89 -34.61 -17.48
C ARG A 425 -26.15 -33.35 -17.96
N LEU A 426 -25.63 -32.55 -17.02
CA LEU A 426 -24.87 -31.35 -17.40
C LEU A 426 -23.57 -31.80 -18.08
N THR A 427 -23.44 -31.47 -19.35
CA THR A 427 -22.40 -31.96 -20.24
C THR A 427 -21.84 -30.83 -21.09
N VAL A 428 -20.62 -31.00 -21.60
CA VAL A 428 -19.99 -30.09 -22.57
C VAL A 428 -20.94 -29.85 -23.75
N GLY A 429 -21.60 -30.88 -24.28
CA GLY A 429 -22.52 -30.76 -25.39
C GLY A 429 -23.84 -30.03 -25.06
N LEU A 430 -24.33 -30.11 -23.81
CA LEU A 430 -25.44 -29.28 -23.37
C LEU A 430 -25.04 -27.80 -23.35
N LEU A 431 -23.87 -27.49 -22.78
CA LEU A 431 -23.36 -26.13 -22.68
C LEU A 431 -23.09 -25.53 -24.06
N ALA A 432 -22.53 -26.31 -24.99
CA ALA A 432 -22.31 -25.88 -26.38
C ALA A 432 -23.63 -25.58 -27.12
N ARG A 433 -24.68 -26.41 -26.92
CA ARG A 433 -26.02 -26.11 -27.47
C ARG A 433 -26.60 -24.82 -26.87
N ASN A 434 -26.49 -24.64 -25.55
CA ASN A 434 -26.91 -23.41 -24.87
C ASN A 434 -26.19 -22.18 -25.45
N ALA A 435 -24.88 -22.26 -25.65
CA ALA A 435 -24.09 -21.17 -26.22
C ALA A 435 -24.56 -20.80 -27.63
N ILE A 436 -24.79 -21.80 -28.50
CA ILE A 436 -25.29 -21.57 -29.86
C ILE A 436 -26.67 -20.91 -29.87
N ASP A 437 -27.58 -21.39 -29.02
CA ASP A 437 -28.91 -20.78 -28.89
C ASP A 437 -28.81 -19.35 -28.36
N GLY A 438 -27.93 -19.10 -27.38
CA GLY A 438 -27.64 -17.76 -26.85
C GLY A 438 -27.10 -16.80 -27.91
N ILE A 439 -26.11 -17.23 -28.70
CA ILE A 439 -25.55 -16.42 -29.81
C ILE A 439 -26.64 -16.06 -30.83
N LYS A 440 -27.53 -17.00 -31.16
CA LYS A 440 -28.66 -16.72 -32.07
C LYS A 440 -29.62 -15.69 -31.49
N VAL A 441 -29.98 -15.80 -30.21
CA VAL A 441 -30.87 -14.84 -29.55
C VAL A 441 -30.21 -13.46 -29.43
N HIS A 442 -28.90 -13.38 -29.16
CA HIS A 442 -28.15 -12.11 -29.24
C HIS A 442 -28.27 -11.46 -30.62
N GLY A 443 -28.13 -12.24 -31.69
CA GLY A 443 -28.31 -11.75 -33.07
C GLY A 443 -29.76 -11.30 -33.36
N GLU A 444 -30.77 -11.91 -32.74
CA GLU A 444 -32.16 -11.45 -32.82
C GLU A 444 -32.38 -10.14 -32.08
N ILE A 445 -31.83 -9.99 -30.88
CA ILE A 445 -31.86 -8.75 -30.10
C ILE A 445 -31.20 -7.62 -30.90
N ALA A 446 -30.00 -7.84 -31.45
CA ALA A 446 -29.29 -6.85 -32.24
C ALA A 446 -30.11 -6.40 -33.47
N ARG A 447 -30.72 -7.35 -34.20
CA ARG A 447 -31.61 -7.04 -35.33
C ARG A 447 -32.85 -6.25 -34.91
N ALA A 448 -33.47 -6.61 -33.78
CA ALA A 448 -34.65 -5.91 -33.25
C ALA A 448 -34.33 -4.47 -32.83
N VAL A 449 -33.15 -4.24 -32.23
CA VAL A 449 -32.65 -2.89 -31.90
C VAL A 449 -32.41 -2.09 -33.18
N GLN A 450 -31.72 -2.68 -34.17
CA GLN A 450 -31.45 -2.02 -35.44
C GLN A 450 -32.75 -1.67 -36.19
N SER A 451 -33.75 -2.54 -36.14
CA SER A 451 -35.08 -2.31 -36.74
C SER A 451 -36.00 -1.45 -35.87
N LYS A 452 -35.50 -0.84 -34.78
CA LYS A 452 -36.27 -0.02 -33.81
C LYS A 452 -37.50 -0.72 -33.19
N LYS A 453 -37.51 -2.06 -33.20
CA LYS A 453 -38.56 -2.88 -32.56
C LYS A 453 -38.30 -3.12 -31.08
N MET A 454 -37.11 -2.78 -30.60
CA MET A 454 -36.68 -2.95 -29.20
C MET A 454 -35.86 -1.74 -28.74
N GLY A 455 -36.18 -1.21 -27.56
CA GLY A 455 -35.45 -0.09 -26.95
C GLY A 455 -34.12 -0.50 -26.32
N LYS A 456 -33.21 0.45 -26.12
CA LYS A 456 -31.86 0.19 -25.54
C LYS A 456 -31.92 -0.45 -24.13
N ARG A 457 -32.82 0.01 -23.26
CA ARG A 457 -33.00 -0.53 -21.90
C ARG A 457 -33.47 -1.99 -21.94
N GLU A 458 -34.48 -2.28 -22.75
CA GLU A 458 -34.99 -3.65 -22.95
C GLU A 458 -33.91 -4.56 -23.52
N ALA A 459 -33.19 -4.11 -24.54
CA ALA A 459 -32.09 -4.88 -25.14
C ALA A 459 -31.02 -5.22 -24.11
N LYS A 460 -30.62 -4.28 -23.24
CA LYS A 460 -29.65 -4.53 -22.16
C LYS A 460 -30.14 -5.61 -21.20
N LEU A 461 -31.40 -5.54 -20.75
CA LEU A 461 -31.99 -6.53 -19.84
C LEU A 461 -32.11 -7.92 -20.49
N ARG A 462 -32.56 -7.99 -21.75
CA ARG A 462 -32.65 -9.25 -22.49
C ARG A 462 -31.28 -9.86 -22.74
N THR A 463 -30.26 -9.07 -23.09
CA THR A 463 -28.87 -9.53 -23.22
C THR A 463 -28.35 -10.11 -21.90
N ARG A 464 -28.61 -9.43 -20.76
CA ARG A 464 -28.27 -9.96 -19.43
C ARG A 464 -28.96 -11.30 -19.15
N SER A 465 -30.24 -11.41 -19.51
CA SER A 465 -31.04 -12.63 -19.35
C SER A 465 -30.54 -13.79 -20.22
N VAL A 466 -30.12 -13.51 -21.46
CA VAL A 466 -29.48 -14.52 -22.33
C VAL A 466 -28.20 -15.01 -21.69
N ASN A 467 -27.38 -14.11 -21.17
CA ASN A 467 -26.10 -14.44 -20.58
C ASN A 467 -26.25 -15.28 -19.31
N SER A 468 -27.21 -15.01 -18.42
CA SER A 468 -27.38 -15.74 -17.15
C SER A 468 -28.00 -17.14 -17.26
N VAL A 469 -28.52 -17.56 -18.42
CA VAL A 469 -29.13 -18.90 -18.59
C VAL A 469 -28.10 -19.90 -19.14
N PHE A 470 -27.51 -20.76 -18.32
CA PHE A 470 -26.46 -21.70 -18.76
C PHE A 470 -26.88 -23.15 -18.98
N PHE A 471 -27.87 -23.64 -18.21
CA PHE A 471 -28.11 -25.08 -18.07
C PHE A 471 -29.30 -25.62 -18.87
N VAL A 472 -29.81 -24.83 -19.82
CA VAL A 472 -30.98 -25.19 -20.64
C VAL A 472 -30.67 -24.92 -22.11
N ALA A 473 -31.11 -25.78 -23.02
CA ALA A 473 -30.88 -25.59 -24.46
C ALA A 473 -32.12 -26.00 -25.28
N GLY A 474 -32.11 -25.68 -26.57
CA GLY A 474 -33.17 -26.00 -27.52
C GLY A 474 -34.47 -25.24 -27.23
N LYS A 475 -35.61 -25.93 -27.32
CA LYS A 475 -36.93 -25.31 -27.16
C LYS A 475 -37.11 -24.61 -25.81
N ASN A 476 -36.57 -25.19 -24.75
CA ASN A 476 -36.73 -24.68 -23.39
C ASN A 476 -35.84 -23.45 -23.10
N PHE A 477 -34.82 -23.18 -23.93
CA PHE A 477 -33.89 -22.07 -23.69
C PHE A 477 -34.60 -20.72 -23.75
N ARG A 478 -35.44 -20.50 -24.76
CA ARG A 478 -36.15 -19.23 -24.95
C ARG A 478 -37.12 -18.94 -23.80
N GLU A 479 -37.80 -19.98 -23.31
CA GLU A 479 -38.68 -19.86 -22.15
C GLU A 479 -37.90 -19.48 -20.89
N ALA A 480 -36.74 -20.10 -20.66
CA ALA A 480 -35.87 -19.77 -19.53
C ALA A 480 -35.34 -18.32 -19.61
N VAL A 481 -34.93 -17.86 -20.80
CA VAL A 481 -34.49 -16.48 -21.03
C VAL A 481 -35.63 -15.49 -20.76
N GLU A 482 -36.85 -15.78 -21.21
CA GLU A 482 -37.99 -14.91 -20.98
C GLU A 482 -38.40 -14.86 -19.50
N GLN A 483 -38.32 -15.99 -18.78
CA GLN A 483 -38.52 -16.01 -17.33
C GLN A 483 -37.46 -15.18 -16.59
N ALA A 484 -36.18 -15.30 -16.96
CA ALA A 484 -35.10 -14.52 -16.39
C ALA A 484 -35.27 -13.01 -16.68
N TYR A 485 -35.70 -12.65 -17.89
CA TYR A 485 -36.00 -11.27 -18.26
C TYR A 485 -37.10 -10.65 -17.42
N ARG A 486 -38.19 -11.38 -17.16
CA ARG A 486 -39.29 -10.90 -16.32
C ARG A 486 -38.82 -10.59 -14.90
N ARG A 487 -38.07 -11.51 -14.27
CA ARG A 487 -37.49 -11.30 -12.94
C ARG A 487 -36.62 -10.04 -12.89
N LEU A 488 -35.66 -9.91 -13.82
CA LEU A 488 -34.79 -8.74 -13.89
C LEU A 488 -35.55 -7.43 -14.14
N LYS A 489 -36.67 -7.49 -14.87
CA LYS A 489 -37.51 -6.32 -15.11
C LYS A 489 -38.26 -5.90 -13.84
N ASP A 490 -38.78 -6.85 -13.09
CA ASP A 490 -39.49 -6.61 -11.84
C ASP A 490 -38.52 -6.00 -10.80
N ASP A 491 -37.30 -6.56 -10.67
CA ASP A 491 -36.27 -6.09 -9.74
C ASP A 491 -35.74 -4.67 -10.04
N THR A 492 -35.87 -4.18 -11.29
CA THR A 492 -35.45 -2.83 -11.69
C THR A 492 -36.60 -1.82 -11.73
N SER A 493 -37.80 -2.24 -11.29
CA SER A 493 -39.01 -1.43 -11.22
C SER A 493 -39.44 -1.15 -9.77
N SER A 494 -38.94 -1.93 -8.80
CA SER A 494 -38.84 -1.58 -7.38
C SER A 494 -37.69 -0.63 -7.13
#